data_AF-A0A3P1W3K4-F1
#
_entry.id   AF-A0A3P1W3K4-F1
#
_cell.length_a   1.000
_cell.length_b   1.000
_cell.length_c   1.000
_cell.angle_alpha   90.00
_cell.angle_beta   90.00
_cell.angle_gamma   90.00
#
_symmetry.space_group_name_H-M   'P 1'
#
loop_
_entity.id
_entity.type
_entity.pdbx_description
1 polymer ?
#
loop_
_entity_poly.entity_id
_entity_poly.type
_entity_poly.pdbx_seq_one_letter_code
_entity_poly.pdbx_strand_id
1 'polypeptide(L)'
;MDKHIGLKILRLRENKKLSQQQLAKKLSVKPQTIYKYENGIIKNIKYETIEKLAKIFNVSPQYLLGLDDEENIVPTKEELERGSMLFYQNKKISDEDKDELFKKIQEYYFKERLKK
;
A
#
# COMPACT_ATOMS: atom_id res chain seq x y z
N MET A 1 -4.22 6.33 12.15
CA MET A 1 -3.91 6.76 10.77
C MET A 1 -3.38 5.53 10.05
N ASP A 2 -4.23 4.92 9.23
CA ASP A 2 -4.14 3.52 8.85
C ASP A 2 -2.99 3.20 7.88
N LYS A 3 -2.58 1.93 7.92
CA LYS A 3 -1.48 1.31 7.13
C LYS A 3 -1.60 1.46 5.60
N HIS A 4 -2.66 2.07 5.08
CA HIS A 4 -3.01 2.04 3.66
C HIS A 4 -2.52 3.25 2.84
N ILE A 5 -2.24 4.41 3.46
CA ILE A 5 -1.84 5.62 2.70
C ILE A 5 -0.51 5.45 1.96
N GLY A 6 0.48 4.77 2.57
CA GLY A 6 1.78 4.52 1.95
C GLY A 6 1.67 3.69 0.67
N LEU A 7 0.86 2.63 0.70
CA LEU A 7 0.59 1.80 -0.47
C LEU A 7 -0.16 2.56 -1.55
N LYS A 8 -1.10 3.44 -1.19
CA LYS A 8 -1.79 4.31 -2.17
C LYS A 8 -0.82 5.29 -2.84
N ILE A 9 0.10 5.89 -2.09
CA ILE A 9 1.15 6.77 -2.64
C ILE A 9 2.03 5.99 -3.61
N LEU A 10 2.47 4.79 -3.23
CA LEU A 10 3.28 3.91 -4.07
C LEU A 10 2.57 3.60 -5.40
N ARG A 11 1.31 3.13 -5.34
CA ARG A 11 0.47 2.82 -6.50
C ARG A 11 0.31 4.00 -7.44
N LEU A 12 -0.08 5.16 -6.90
CA LEU A 12 -0.29 6.37 -7.71
C LEU A 12 1.01 6.87 -8.35
N ARG A 13 2.14 6.72 -7.64
CA ARG A 13 3.46 7.05 -8.18
C ARG A 13 3.81 6.15 -9.37
N GLU A 14 3.64 4.84 -9.22
CA GLU A 14 3.94 3.85 -10.26
C GLU A 14 3.00 4.01 -11.47
N ASN A 15 1.71 4.27 -11.26
CA ASN A 15 0.74 4.57 -12.32
C ASN A 15 1.10 5.82 -13.13
N LYS A 16 1.67 6.84 -12.47
CA LYS A 16 2.21 8.04 -13.14
C LYS A 16 3.61 7.85 -13.72
N LYS A 17 4.19 6.64 -13.61
CA LYS A 17 5.56 6.29 -14.04
C LYS A 17 6.63 7.21 -13.45
N LEU A 18 6.43 7.65 -12.21
CA LEU A 18 7.36 8.52 -11.50
C LEU A 18 8.36 7.70 -10.67
N SER A 19 9.63 8.08 -10.67
CA SER A 19 10.59 7.60 -9.67
C SER A 19 10.35 8.28 -8.32
N GLN A 20 10.84 7.68 -7.23
CA GLN A 20 10.79 8.32 -5.91
C GLN A 20 11.49 9.68 -5.89
N GLN A 21 12.58 9.83 -6.65
CA GLN A 21 13.29 11.11 -6.80
C GLN A 21 12.43 12.16 -7.53
N GLN A 22 11.73 11.76 -8.60
CA GLN A 22 10.85 12.67 -9.35
C GLN A 22 9.65 13.13 -8.51
N LEU A 23 9.04 12.21 -7.76
CA LEU A 23 7.96 12.57 -6.83
C LEU A 23 8.46 13.49 -5.72
N ALA A 24 9.63 13.19 -5.15
CA ALA A 24 10.26 14.02 -4.12
C ALA A 24 10.54 15.45 -4.61
N LYS A 25 11.01 15.60 -5.85
CA LYS A 25 11.21 16.91 -6.48
C LYS A 25 9.89 17.68 -6.62
N LYS A 26 8.81 17.02 -7.05
CA LYS A 26 7.48 17.63 -7.17
C LYS A 26 6.89 18.05 -5.82
N LEU A 27 7.18 17.30 -4.77
CA LEU A 27 6.70 17.56 -3.40
C LEU A 27 7.65 18.45 -2.59
N SER A 28 8.81 18.83 -3.16
CA SER A 28 9.87 19.60 -2.49
C SER A 28 10.37 18.94 -1.20
N VAL A 29 10.57 17.62 -1.22
CA VAL A 29 11.13 16.84 -0.10
C VAL A 29 12.34 16.03 -0.53
N LYS A 30 13.04 15.41 0.42
CA LYS A 30 14.13 14.46 0.12
C LYS A 30 13.55 13.14 -0.41
N PRO A 31 14.20 12.46 -1.38
CA PRO A 31 13.76 11.15 -1.89
C PRO A 31 13.51 10.09 -0.80
N GLN A 32 14.34 10.09 0.24
CA GLN A 32 14.18 9.21 1.40
C GLN A 32 12.83 9.41 2.13
N THR A 33 12.26 10.61 2.06
CA THR A 33 10.94 10.91 2.65
C THR A 33 9.84 10.15 1.92
N ILE A 34 9.90 10.11 0.58
CA ILE A 34 8.96 9.34 -0.24
C ILE A 34 9.07 7.86 0.07
N TYR A 35 10.29 7.32 0.12
CA TYR A 35 10.51 5.92 0.54
C TYR A 35 9.88 5.64 1.92
N LYS A 36 10.08 6.53 2.89
CA LYS A 36 9.50 6.38 4.24
C LYS A 36 7.97 6.48 4.24
N TYR A 37 7.36 7.30 3.38
CA TYR A 37 5.90 7.34 3.21
C TYR A 37 5.38 6.03 2.62
N GLU A 38 5.97 5.57 1.50
CA GLU A 38 5.54 4.38 0.78
C GLU A 38 5.63 3.10 1.61
N ASN A 39 6.64 3.00 2.48
CA ASN A 39 6.84 1.86 3.37
C ASN A 39 6.16 2.03 4.74
N GLY A 40 5.37 3.09 4.95
CA GLY A 40 4.65 3.32 6.20
C GLY A 40 5.54 3.57 7.43
N ILE A 41 6.81 3.96 7.21
CA ILE A 41 7.76 4.33 8.27
C ILE A 41 7.33 5.67 8.89
N ILE A 42 6.93 6.65 8.06
CA ILE A 42 6.30 7.88 8.53
C ILE A 42 4.79 7.73 8.37
N LYS A 43 4.08 7.62 9.50
CA LYS A 43 2.62 7.46 9.55
C LYS A 43 1.87 8.78 9.71
N ASN A 44 2.51 9.78 10.34
CA ASN A 44 1.92 11.09 10.59
C ASN A 44 2.27 12.05 9.46
N ILE A 45 1.74 11.79 8.26
CA ILE A 45 1.88 12.69 7.13
C ILE A 45 0.97 13.89 7.37
N LYS A 46 1.51 15.11 7.31
CA LYS A 46 0.72 16.33 7.49
C LYS A 46 -0.34 16.43 6.40
N TYR A 47 -1.53 16.93 6.75
CA TYR A 47 -2.62 17.11 5.79
C TYR A 47 -2.21 17.94 4.56
N GLU A 48 -1.45 19.02 4.75
CA GLU A 48 -0.91 19.84 3.66
C GLU A 48 -0.07 19.01 2.66
N THR A 49 0.70 18.04 3.14
CA THR A 49 1.46 17.12 2.29
C THR A 49 0.53 16.18 1.52
N ILE A 50 -0.55 15.72 2.15
CA ILE A 50 -1.57 14.88 1.52
C ILE A 50 -2.28 15.66 0.41
N GLU A 51 -2.63 16.93 0.63
CA GLU A 51 -3.22 17.78 -0.40
C GLU A 51 -2.28 17.99 -1.60
N LYS A 52 -0.98 18.18 -1.36
CA LYS A 52 0.00 18.29 -2.44
C LYS A 52 0.12 16.99 -3.22
N LEU A 53 0.15 15.85 -2.54
CA LEU A 53 0.15 14.52 -3.18
C LEU A 53 -1.12 14.30 -4.01
N ALA A 54 -2.28 14.65 -3.46
CA ALA A 54 -3.57 14.56 -4.14
C ALA A 54 -3.57 15.35 -5.46
N LYS A 55 -3.05 16.59 -5.44
CA LYS A 55 -2.86 17.42 -6.64
C LYS A 55 -1.89 16.80 -7.65
N ILE A 56 -0.76 16.26 -7.20
CA ILE A 56 0.23 15.61 -8.08
C ILE A 56 -0.38 14.38 -8.79
N PHE A 57 -1.18 13.61 -8.07
CA PHE A 57 -1.78 12.38 -8.58
C PHE A 57 -3.12 12.59 -9.29
N ASN A 58 -3.72 13.77 -9.16
CA ASN A 58 -5.05 14.12 -9.66
C ASN A 58 -6.16 13.24 -9.05
N VAL A 59 -6.16 13.15 -7.71
CA VAL A 59 -7.14 12.41 -6.90
C VAL A 59 -7.63 13.29 -5.74
N SER A 60 -8.68 12.88 -5.03
CA SER A 60 -9.12 13.56 -3.81
C SER A 60 -8.15 13.27 -2.64
N PRO A 61 -7.94 14.21 -1.70
CA PRO A 61 -7.26 13.92 -0.43
C PRO A 61 -7.93 12.78 0.35
N GLN A 62 -9.25 12.69 0.27
CA GLN A 62 -10.09 11.63 0.85
C GLN A 62 -9.73 10.25 0.29
N TYR A 63 -9.49 10.15 -1.03
CA TYR A 63 -9.04 8.93 -1.67
C TYR A 63 -7.69 8.46 -1.11
N LEU A 64 -6.71 9.37 -0.94
CA LEU A 64 -5.42 9.05 -0.32
C LEU A 64 -5.57 8.59 1.13
N LEU A 65 -6.50 9.19 1.86
CA LEU A 65 -6.80 8.85 3.25
C LEU A 65 -7.62 7.56 3.40
N GLY A 66 -8.25 7.06 2.33
CA GLY A 66 -9.18 5.92 2.39
C GLY A 66 -10.50 6.27 3.06
N LEU A 67 -11.00 7.48 2.80
CA LEU A 67 -12.34 7.89 3.22
C LEU A 67 -13.38 7.70 2.11
N ASP A 68 -12.93 7.50 0.86
CA ASP A 68 -13.75 7.15 -0.29
C ASP A 68 -13.57 5.62 -0.55
N ASP A 69 -14.30 4.78 0.18
CA ASP A 69 -14.22 3.30 0.15
C ASP A 69 -15.04 2.65 -0.99
N GLU A 70 -15.20 3.33 -2.15
CA GLU A 70 -16.03 2.82 -3.26
C GLU A 70 -15.27 2.21 -4.44
N GLU A 71 -13.94 2.07 -4.38
CA GLU A 71 -13.23 1.33 -5.43
C GLU A 71 -12.96 -0.12 -5.00
N ASN A 72 -13.60 -1.06 -5.72
CA ASN A 72 -13.20 -2.46 -5.80
C ASN A 72 -11.80 -2.58 -6.41
N ILE A 73 -10.76 -2.17 -5.66
CA ILE A 73 -9.37 -2.30 -6.10
C ILE A 73 -9.00 -3.77 -5.99
N VAL A 74 -9.12 -4.50 -7.10
CA VAL A 74 -8.52 -5.84 -7.21
C VAL A 74 -7.00 -5.66 -7.21
N PRO A 75 -6.28 -6.12 -6.18
CA PRO A 75 -4.84 -5.98 -6.12
C PRO A 75 -4.17 -6.75 -7.26
N THR A 76 -3.11 -6.18 -7.84
CA THR A 76 -2.32 -6.89 -8.84
C THR A 76 -1.57 -8.06 -8.21
N LYS A 77 -1.12 -9.03 -9.03
CA LYS A 77 -0.34 -10.18 -8.55
C LYS A 77 0.91 -9.74 -7.77
N GLU A 78 1.63 -8.75 -8.28
CA GLU A 78 2.85 -8.21 -7.66
C GLU A 78 2.56 -7.58 -6.29
N GLU A 79 1.40 -6.96 -6.12
CA GLU A 79 0.97 -6.36 -4.86
C GLU A 79 0.59 -7.42 -3.82
N LEU A 80 -0.07 -8.50 -4.26
CA LEU A 80 -0.36 -9.66 -3.42
C LEU A 80 0.94 -10.32 -2.95
N GLU A 81 1.92 -10.48 -3.85
CA GLU A 81 3.24 -11.04 -3.52
C GLU A 81 3.99 -10.14 -2.52
N ARG A 82 4.05 -8.83 -2.76
CA ARG A 82 4.67 -7.87 -1.84
C ARG A 82 3.98 -7.85 -0.47
N GLY A 83 2.65 -7.81 -0.45
CA GLY A 83 1.86 -7.83 0.79
C GLY A 83 2.10 -9.09 1.61
N SER A 84 2.12 -10.25 0.94
CA SER A 84 2.42 -11.54 1.55
C SER A 84 3.85 -11.57 2.12
N MET A 85 4.84 -11.09 1.36
CA MET A 85 6.23 -11.03 1.81
C MET A 85 6.39 -10.15 3.07
N LEU A 86 5.75 -8.98 3.10
CA LEU A 86 5.77 -8.09 4.26
C LEU A 86 5.07 -8.70 5.48
N PHE A 87 3.98 -9.45 5.27
CA PHE A 87 3.31 -10.19 6.32
C PHE A 87 4.23 -11.24 6.96
N TYR A 88 4.96 -12.02 6.16
CA TYR A 88 5.92 -13.01 6.67
C TYR A 88 7.09 -12.39 7.43
N GLN A 89 7.60 -11.25 6.97
CA GLN A 89 8.70 -10.52 7.62
C GLN A 89 8.27 -9.84 8.94
N ASN A 90 6.97 -9.77 9.23
CA ASN A 90 6.47 -9.12 10.42
C ASN A 90 6.79 -9.94 11.68
N LYS A 91 7.75 -9.48 12.46
CA LYS A 91 8.18 -10.11 13.74
C LYS A 91 7.18 -9.98 14.88
N LYS A 92 6.12 -9.19 14.73
CA LYS A 92 5.06 -9.03 15.76
C LYS A 92 4.00 -10.12 15.70
N ILE A 93 4.01 -10.93 14.65
CA ILE A 93 3.11 -12.07 14.47
C ILE A 93 3.98 -13.31 14.65
N SER A 94 3.50 -14.27 15.43
CA SER A 94 4.22 -15.53 15.64
C SER A 94 4.31 -16.30 14.33
N ASP A 95 5.32 -17.16 14.19
CA ASP A 95 5.43 -17.97 12.97
C ASP A 95 4.29 -19.01 12.90
N GLU A 96 3.80 -19.49 14.05
CA GLU A 96 2.62 -20.36 14.15
C GLU A 96 1.36 -19.69 13.57
N ASP A 97 1.08 -18.44 13.94
CA ASP A 97 -0.08 -17.70 13.42
C ASP A 97 0.02 -17.42 11.91
N LYS A 98 1.25 -17.22 11.41
CA LYS A 98 1.49 -17.02 9.97
C LYS A 98 1.22 -18.30 9.19
N ASP A 99 1.69 -19.43 9.71
CA ASP A 99 1.50 -20.74 9.08
C ASP A 99 0.03 -21.16 9.09
N GLU A 100 -0.70 -20.90 10.19
CA GLU A 100 -2.13 -21.17 10.26
C GLU A 100 -2.91 -20.34 9.23
N LEU A 101 -2.60 -19.05 9.12
CA LEU A 101 -3.23 -18.18 8.13
C LEU A 101 -2.95 -18.66 6.70
N PHE A 102 -1.71 -19.02 6.40
CA PHE A 102 -1.33 -19.52 5.08
C PHE A 102 -2.08 -20.80 4.72
N LYS A 103 -2.20 -21.73 5.68
CA LYS A 103 -2.98 -22.95 5.51
C LYS A 103 -4.45 -22.66 5.21
N LYS A 104 -5.08 -21.73 5.96
CA LYS A 104 -6.47 -21.30 5.69
C LYS A 104 -6.63 -20.70 4.29
N ILE A 105 -5.69 -19.88 3.84
CA ILE A 105 -5.71 -19.29 2.49
C ILE A 105 -5.62 -20.39 1.42
N GLN A 106 -4.71 -21.37 1.59
CA GLN A 106 -4.60 -22.51 0.70
C GLN A 106 -5.90 -23.32 0.66
N GLU A 107 -6.46 -23.68 1.82
CA GLU A 107 -7.72 -24.41 1.92
C GLU A 107 -8.86 -23.69 1.19
N TYR A 108 -8.97 -22.37 1.36
CA TYR A 108 -9.97 -21.57 0.66
C TYR A 108 -9.76 -21.57 -0.86
N TYR A 109 -8.52 -21.39 -1.32
CA TYR A 109 -8.17 -21.46 -2.75
C TYR A 109 -8.54 -22.82 -3.36
N PHE A 110 -8.20 -23.92 -2.68
CA PHE A 110 -8.54 -25.26 -3.16
C PHE A 110 -10.05 -25.52 -3.16
N LYS A 111 -10.78 -25.07 -2.13
CA LYS A 111 -12.25 -25.17 -2.08
C LYS A 111 -12.91 -24.43 -3.24
N GLU A 112 -12.46 -23.22 -3.57
CA GLU A 112 -12.99 -22.44 -4.69
C GLU A 112 -12.62 -23.06 -6.04
N ARG A 113 -11.43 -23.67 -6.15
CA ARG A 113 -10.99 -24.34 -7.38
C ARG A 113 -11.70 -25.67 -7.64
N LEU A 114 -12.13 -26.37 -6.58
CA LEU A 114 -12.89 -27.63 -6.65
C LEU A 114 -14.41 -27.43 -6.85
N LYS A 115 -14.91 -26.19 -6.77
CA LYS A 115 -16.30 -25.82 -7.09
C LYS A 115 -16.54 -25.55 -8.59
N LYS A 116 -15.51 -25.64 -9.43
CA LYS A 116 -15.63 -25.68 -10.90
C LYS A 116 -15.75 -27.11 -11.38
#